data_AF-A0A925ZQ12-F1
#
_entry.id   AF-A0A925ZQ12-F1
#
_cell.length_a   1.000
_cell.length_b   1.000
_cell.length_c   1.000
_cell.angle_alpha   90.00
_cell.angle_beta   90.00
_cell.angle_gamma   90.00
#
_symmetry.space_group_name_H-M   'P 1'
#
loop_
_entity.id
_entity.type
_entity.pdbx_description
1 polymer ?
#
loop_
_entity_poly.entity_id
_entity_poly.type
_entity_poly.pdbx_seq_one_letter_code
_entity_poly.pdbx_strand_id
1 'polypeptide(L)'
;MSNPICVTCGTQYPALPAAPARCPICDDERQYVGPNGQQWTTLADLRSTHRNQLHEQEPGLVGVGTEPRFAIGQRALLVQTPAGNLLWD
;
A
#
# COMPACT_ATOMS: atom_id res chain seq x y z
N MET A 1 12.28 10.19 -14.21
CA MET A 1 10.85 9.98 -13.92
C MET A 1 10.75 8.87 -12.88
N SER A 2 9.82 8.96 -11.93
CA SER A 2 9.57 7.92 -10.92
C SER A 2 8.07 7.73 -10.73
N ASN A 3 7.66 6.56 -10.21
CA ASN A 3 6.28 6.29 -9.78
C ASN A 3 6.18 6.64 -8.28
N PRO A 4 5.71 7.84 -7.91
CA PRO A 4 5.67 8.22 -6.52
C PRO A 4 4.53 7.49 -5.81
N ILE A 5 4.81 7.04 -4.60
CA ILE A 5 3.87 6.37 -3.70
C ILE A 5 3.64 7.32 -2.52
N CYS A 6 2.38 7.65 -2.24
CA CYS A 6 2.07 8.49 -1.09
C CYS A 6 2.38 7.74 0.21
N VAL A 7 3.18 8.35 1.09
CA VAL A 7 3.58 7.72 2.37
C VAL A 7 2.37 7.56 3.32
N THR A 8 1.37 8.43 3.21
CA THR A 8 0.17 8.39 4.07
C THR A 8 -0.84 7.32 3.62
N CYS A 9 -1.29 7.35 2.37
CA CYS A 9 -2.36 6.45 1.89
C CYS A 9 -1.86 5.24 1.08
N GLY A 10 -0.59 5.21 0.67
CA GLY A 10 -0.01 4.08 -0.07
C GLY A 10 -0.33 4.05 -1.56
N THR A 11 -1.14 4.97 -2.07
CA THR A 11 -1.46 5.05 -3.51
C THR A 11 -0.22 5.35 -4.34
N GLN A 12 0.04 4.50 -5.34
CA GLN A 12 1.06 4.73 -6.36
C GLN A 12 0.47 5.49 -7.54
N TYR A 13 1.18 6.51 -8.00
CA TYR A 13 0.81 7.27 -9.20
C TYR A 13 1.64 6.84 -10.43
N PRO A 14 1.20 7.18 -11.64
CA PRO A 14 1.97 6.97 -12.87
C PRO A 14 3.37 7.62 -12.81
N ALA A 15 4.22 7.28 -13.76
CA ALA A 15 5.57 7.83 -13.81
C ALA A 15 5.50 9.34 -14.09
N LEU A 16 6.09 10.13 -13.20
CA LEU A 16 6.09 11.59 -13.29
C LEU A 16 7.53 12.13 -13.25
N PRO A 17 7.79 13.32 -13.83
CA PRO A 17 9.10 13.97 -13.73
C PRO A 17 9.44 14.39 -12.29
N ALA A 18 8.42 14.70 -11.49
CA ALA A 18 8.52 14.99 -10.06
C ALA A 18 7.26 14.49 -9.34
N ALA A 19 7.37 14.22 -8.04
CA ALA A 19 6.21 13.87 -7.23
C ALA A 19 5.20 15.04 -7.17
N PRO A 20 3.88 14.79 -7.20
CA PRO A 20 2.91 15.86 -7.20
C PRO A 20 2.89 16.58 -5.84
N ALA A 21 2.54 17.86 -5.84
CA ALA A 21 2.51 18.66 -4.61
C ALA A 21 1.49 18.13 -3.59
N ARG A 22 0.41 17.49 -4.06
CA ARG A 22 -0.69 16.98 -3.25
C ARG A 22 -1.15 15.61 -3.75
N CYS A 23 -1.56 14.76 -2.82
CA CYS A 23 -2.19 13.48 -3.12
C CYS A 23 -3.73 13.68 -3.13
N PRO A 24 -4.41 13.60 -4.27
CA PRO A 24 -5.87 13.75 -4.33
C PRO A 24 -6.62 12.76 -3.44
N ILE A 25 -6.07 11.57 -3.19
CA ILE A 25 -6.64 10.59 -2.26
C ILE A 25 -6.57 11.08 -0.81
N CYS A 26 -5.50 11.75 -0.40
CA CYS A 26 -5.35 12.28 0.97
C CYS A 26 -6.11 13.60 1.17
N ASP A 27 -6.36 14.34 0.09
CA ASP A 27 -7.17 15.56 0.10
C ASP A 27 -8.68 15.28 0.09
N ASP A 28 -9.10 14.06 -0.25
CA ASP A 28 -10.48 13.60 -0.12
C ASP A 28 -10.87 13.53 1.37
N GLU A 29 -12.06 14.01 1.71
CA GLU A 29 -12.55 14.09 3.10
C GLU A 29 -12.65 12.74 3.82
N ARG A 30 -12.67 11.64 3.06
CA ARG A 30 -12.69 10.27 3.61
C ARG A 30 -11.31 9.80 4.04
N GLN A 31 -10.28 10.59 3.75
CA GLN A 31 -8.90 10.33 4.12
C GLN A 31 -8.29 11.56 4.80
N TYR A 32 -6.99 11.57 4.98
CA TYR A 32 -6.26 12.64 5.63
C TYR A 32 -4.86 12.80 5.03
N VAL A 33 -4.31 14.01 5.16
CA VAL A 33 -2.89 14.29 4.97
C VAL A 33 -2.13 13.92 6.24
N GLY A 34 -1.00 13.24 6.09
CA GLY A 34 -0.19 12.80 7.23
C GLY A 34 0.30 13.95 8.11
N PRO A 35 0.64 13.69 9.39
CA PRO A 35 1.02 14.74 10.36
C PRO A 35 2.29 15.52 9.96
N ASN A 36 3.14 14.92 9.13
CA ASN A 36 4.35 15.55 8.59
C ASN A 36 4.13 16.19 7.21
N GLY A 37 2.87 16.42 6.82
CA GLY A 37 2.48 16.90 5.51
C GLY A 37 2.54 15.82 4.42
N GLN A 38 2.47 16.26 3.16
CA GLN A 38 2.52 15.38 2.01
C GLN A 38 3.94 14.84 1.80
N GLN A 39 4.09 13.52 1.87
CA GLN A 39 5.35 12.83 1.64
C GLN A 39 5.20 11.75 0.56
N TRP A 40 6.29 11.49 -0.13
CA TRP A 40 6.36 10.56 -1.26
C TRP A 40 7.56 9.62 -1.11
N THR A 41 7.37 8.37 -1.52
CA THR A 41 8.42 7.36 -1.63
C THR A 41 8.32 6.67 -3.00
N THR A 42 9.15 5.67 -3.25
CA THR A 42 9.07 4.83 -4.45
C THR A 42 9.04 3.36 -4.05
N LEU A 43 8.66 2.48 -4.98
CA LEU A 43 8.72 1.03 -4.75
C LEU A 43 10.16 0.56 -4.49
N ALA A 44 11.16 1.20 -5.12
CA ALA A 44 12.57 0.88 -4.91
C ALA A 44 13.00 1.21 -3.47
N ASP A 45 12.63 2.40 -2.97
CA ASP A 45 12.94 2.82 -1.60
C ASP A 45 12.22 1.93 -0.58
N LEU A 46 10.94 1.62 -0.81
CA LEU A 46 10.19 0.70 0.06
C LEU A 46 10.85 -0.67 0.14
N ARG A 47 11.28 -1.26 -0.98
CA ARG A 47 11.95 -2.57 -0.99
C ARG A 47 13.27 -2.61 -0.22
N SER A 48 13.91 -1.48 0.03
CA SER A 48 15.13 -1.43 0.83
C SER A 48 14.89 -1.61 2.33
N THR A 49 13.66 -1.39 2.80
CA THR A 49 13.31 -1.36 4.23
C THR A 49 12.08 -2.19 4.59
N HIS A 50 11.25 -2.55 3.60
CA HIS A 50 9.99 -3.26 3.76
C HIS A 50 9.97 -4.55 2.94
N ARG A 51 9.18 -5.52 3.40
CA ARG A 51 8.89 -6.77 2.70
C ARG A 51 7.42 -7.14 2.87
N ASN A 52 6.88 -7.94 1.95
CA ASN A 52 5.57 -8.54 2.20
C ASN A 52 5.73 -9.76 3.11
N GLN A 53 4.80 -9.90 4.05
CA GLN A 53 4.66 -11.08 4.88
C GLN A 53 3.30 -11.73 4.64
N LEU A 54 3.32 -13.06 4.68
CA LEU A 54 2.14 -13.89 4.56
C LEU A 54 1.80 -14.42 5.94
N HIS A 55 0.58 -14.17 6.40
CA HIS A 55 0.10 -14.60 7.69
C HIS A 55 -1.23 -15.32 7.52
N GLU A 56 -1.29 -16.60 7.89
CA GLU A 56 -2.56 -17.31 7.98
C GLU A 56 -3.42 -16.65 9.06
N GLN A 57 -4.64 -16.25 8.69
CA GLN A 57 -5.60 -15.61 9.58
C GLN A 57 -6.55 -16.67 10.17
N GLU A 58 -6.96 -17.61 9.32
CA GLU A 58 -7.83 -18.74 9.56
C GLU A 58 -7.45 -19.85 8.55
N PRO A 59 -7.81 -21.12 8.77
CA PRO A 59 -7.58 -22.18 7.79
C PRO A 59 -8.11 -21.82 6.40
N GLY A 60 -7.21 -21.72 5.42
CA GLY A 60 -7.55 -21.34 4.04
C GLY A 60 -7.74 -19.83 3.80
N LEU A 61 -7.42 -18.97 4.77
CA LEU A 61 -7.41 -17.51 4.62
C LEU A 61 -6.03 -16.95 4.96
N VAL A 62 -5.30 -16.49 3.93
CA VAL A 62 -3.97 -15.91 4.09
C VAL A 62 -4.00 -14.41 3.87
N GLY A 63 -3.53 -13.64 4.84
CA GLY A 63 -3.27 -12.21 4.68
C GLY A 63 -1.90 -11.94 4.09
N VAL A 64 -1.82 -11.04 3.12
CA VAL A 64 -0.58 -10.53 2.54
C VAL A 64 -0.45 -9.06 2.90
N GLY A 65 0.44 -8.76 3.84
CA GLY A 65 0.67 -7.40 4.34
C GLY A 65 2.12 -6.97 4.19
N THR A 66 2.37 -5.67 4.14
CA THR A 66 3.73 -5.10 4.13
C THR A 66 4.24 -4.90 5.57
N GLU A 67 5.47 -5.34 5.84
CA GLU A 67 6.19 -5.16 7.10
C GLU A 67 7.53 -4.43 6.87
N PRO A 68 7.85 -3.34 7.61
CA PRO A 68 7.01 -2.67 8.63
C PRO A 68 5.68 -2.14 8.10
N ARG A 69 4.72 -1.84 8.99
CA ARG A 69 3.42 -1.26 8.58
C ARG A 69 3.66 0.00 7.75
N PHE A 70 3.16 0.00 6.52
CA PHE A 70 3.25 1.12 5.60
C PHE A 70 1.88 1.76 5.36
N ALA A 71 1.86 3.09 5.23
CA ALA A 71 0.66 3.88 4.93
C ALA A 71 -0.50 3.54 5.88
N ILE A 72 -1.72 3.38 5.35
CA ILE A 72 -2.90 3.00 6.12
C ILE A 72 -2.85 1.54 6.64
N GLY A 73 -1.84 0.75 6.24
CA GLY A 73 -1.72 -0.67 6.58
C GLY A 73 -2.66 -1.56 5.75
N GLN A 74 -2.85 -1.21 4.48
CA GLN A 74 -3.59 -2.05 3.53
C GLN A 74 -2.96 -3.45 3.44
N ARG A 75 -3.80 -4.46 3.30
CA ARG A 75 -3.41 -5.85 3.10
C ARG A 75 -4.38 -6.52 2.13
N ALA A 76 -3.85 -7.42 1.31
CA ALA A 76 -4.69 -8.32 0.53
C ALA A 76 -5.04 -9.57 1.36
N LEU A 77 -6.17 -10.19 1.04
CA LEU A 77 -6.60 -11.47 1.59
C LEU A 77 -6.74 -12.49 0.45
N LEU A 78 -6.04 -13.61 0.58
CA LEU A 78 -6.16 -14.77 -0.28
C LEU A 78 -7.06 -15.81 0.38
N VAL A 79 -8.25 -15.99 -0.17
CA VAL A 79 -9.19 -17.06 0.22
C VAL A 79 -8.91 -18.27 -0.66
N GLN A 80 -8.65 -19.42 -0.04
CA GLN A 80 -8.37 -20.67 -0.72
C GLN A 80 -9.50 -21.67 -0.48
N THR A 81 -10.08 -22.18 -1.55
CA THR A 81 -11.16 -23.18 -1.49
C THR A 81 -10.86 -24.33 -2.45
N PRO A 82 -11.51 -25.51 -2.28
CA PRO A 82 -11.37 -26.61 -3.25
C PRO A 82 -11.80 -26.24 -4.68
N ALA A 83 -12.66 -25.23 -4.84
CA ALA A 83 -13.15 -24.77 -6.14
C ALA A 83 -12.26 -23.70 -6.79
N GLY A 84 -11.23 -23.21 -6.08
CA GLY A 84 -10.33 -22.17 -6.55
C GLY A 84 -9.99 -21.13 -5.47
N ASN A 85 -9.14 -20.18 -5.87
CA ASN A 85 -8.66 -19.12 -5.00
C ASN A 85 -9.24 -17.76 -5.41
N LEU A 86 -9.55 -16.92 -4.42
CA LEU A 86 -9.93 -15.52 -4.59
C LEU A 86 -8.91 -14.63 -3.87
N LEU A 87 -8.29 -13.70 -4.59
CA LEU A 87 -7.49 -12.63 -4.00
C LEU A 87 -8.32 -11.35 -3.95
N TRP A 88 -8.46 -10.77 -2.76
CA TRP A 88 -9.20 -9.54 -2.49
C TRP A 88 -8.27 -8.49 -1.89
N ASP A 89 -8.28 -7.27 -2.41
CA ASP A 89 -7.51 -6.11 -1.93
C ASP A 89 -8.35 -4.83 -2.03
#